data_AF-A0A336N1R5-F1
#
_entry.id   AF-A0A336N1R5-F1
#
_cell.length_a   1.000
_cell.length_b   1.000
_cell.length_c   1.000
_cell.angle_alpha   90.00
_cell.angle_beta   90.00
_cell.angle_gamma   90.00
#
_symmetry.space_group_name_H-M   'P 1'
#
loop_
_entity.id
_entity.type
_entity.pdbx_description
1 polymer ?
#
loop_
_entity_poly.entity_id
_entity_poly.type
_entity_poly.pdbx_seq_one_letter_code
_entity_poly.pdbx_strand_id
1 'polypeptide(L)'
;QSTDQRFDIIIHRVIFLTILLVHFILPFASWRNGPKVAEFKNIWTRYQTKHARVCGEKILFDKYKILTWSLCFLSWALSFVLVLGEYYLQPDFRFWHTFAYYHNIATLNCFCSLWVINCTAFSHVSENIIRHLSRVLKSHPSPSSLKLSEFRHLWIDLSQMMRSLSKVNSDIYSLYLSMIFFVTIIASYGSISEIIDHGFTLKEVGLFMIVFYCMGILYIICNKAHQANIKVGYMFQQILFGVNTVGLTQNAKKEIQMFIMAIQKNPPIMSLNGYVTVDRGLVSSSVTFITTYLIVLMQFKFQLVRTANKAEAETSNSTMI
;
A
#
# COMPACT_ATOMS: atom_id res chain seq x y z
N GLN A 1 -6.48 37.73 18.92
CA GLN A 1 -6.20 36.51 18.14
C GLN A 1 -7.51 36.09 17.51
N SER A 2 -7.65 36.25 16.19
CA SER A 2 -8.87 35.87 15.46
C SER A 2 -9.09 34.36 15.56
N THR A 3 -10.36 33.96 15.54
CA THR A 3 -10.82 32.57 15.66
C THR A 3 -10.17 31.65 14.61
N ASP A 4 -9.85 32.19 13.44
CA ASP A 4 -9.22 31.47 12.32
C ASP A 4 -7.79 31.02 12.65
N GLN A 5 -6.98 31.89 13.29
CA GLN A 5 -5.63 31.52 13.73
C GLN A 5 -5.61 30.36 14.74
N ARG A 6 -6.69 30.18 15.53
CA ARG A 6 -6.79 29.03 16.44
C ARG A 6 -7.10 27.74 15.70
N PHE A 7 -7.87 27.80 14.61
CA PHE A 7 -8.29 26.63 13.86
C PHE A 7 -7.13 25.99 13.10
N ASP A 8 -6.29 26.78 12.43
CA ASP A 8 -5.13 26.28 11.69
C ASP A 8 -4.11 25.60 12.61
N ILE A 9 -3.87 26.18 13.79
CA ILE A 9 -3.02 25.59 14.83
C ILE A 9 -3.57 24.23 15.30
N ILE A 10 -4.90 24.08 15.38
CA ILE A 10 -5.54 22.82 15.78
C ILE A 10 -5.35 21.77 14.70
N ILE A 11 -5.57 22.09 13.42
CA ILE A 11 -5.37 21.16 12.29
C ILE A 11 -3.95 20.59 12.31
N HIS A 12 -2.95 21.46 12.41
CA HIS A 12 -1.54 21.05 12.45
C HIS A 12 -1.26 20.15 13.66
N ARG A 13 -1.75 20.51 14.85
CA ARG A 13 -1.57 19.69 16.06
C ARG A 13 -2.23 18.32 15.94
N VAL A 14 -3.40 18.23 15.30
CA VAL A 14 -4.10 16.95 15.09
C VAL A 14 -3.30 16.06 14.15
N ILE A 15 -2.82 16.56 13.02
CA ILE A 15 -1.97 15.79 12.08
C ILE A 15 -0.76 15.22 12.82
N PHE A 16 -0.05 16.07 13.56
CA PHE A 16 1.14 15.69 14.31
C PHE A 16 0.85 14.67 15.42
N LEU A 17 -0.23 14.87 16.17
CA LEU A 17 -0.67 13.93 17.20
C LEU A 17 -1.00 12.56 16.59
N THR A 18 -1.68 12.52 15.43
CA THR A 18 -2.00 11.26 14.74
C THR A 18 -0.74 10.53 14.29
N ILE A 19 0.22 11.24 13.70
CA ILE A 19 1.50 10.65 13.29
C ILE A 19 2.25 10.09 14.52
N LEU A 20 2.26 10.83 15.62
CA LEU A 20 2.90 10.42 16.86
C LEU A 20 2.19 9.23 17.51
N LEU A 21 0.86 9.13 17.44
CA LEU A 21 0.09 8.02 18.00
C LEU A 21 0.51 6.67 17.38
N VAL A 22 0.76 6.65 16.07
CA VAL A 22 1.23 5.44 15.38
C VAL A 22 2.60 5.00 15.87
N HIS A 23 3.48 5.93 16.27
CA HIS A 23 4.77 5.62 16.87
C HIS A 23 4.65 4.68 18.08
N PHE A 24 3.66 4.92 18.93
CA PHE A 24 3.47 4.16 20.16
C PHE A 24 2.76 2.84 19.92
N ILE A 25 1.79 2.79 19.01
CA ILE A 25 1.00 1.57 18.74
C ILE A 25 1.81 0.55 17.95
N LEU A 26 2.67 1.01 17.04
CA LEU A 26 3.38 0.16 16.10
C LEU A 26 4.30 -0.89 16.78
N PRO A 27 5.15 -0.55 17.76
CA PRO A 27 5.97 -1.56 18.46
C PRO A 27 5.13 -2.69 19.06
N PHE A 28 3.97 -2.39 19.65
CA PHE A 28 3.07 -3.41 20.19
C PHE A 28 2.48 -4.29 19.08
N ALA A 29 2.05 -3.68 17.96
CA ALA A 29 1.54 -4.43 16.81
C ALA A 29 2.62 -5.32 16.18
N SER A 30 3.86 -4.83 16.06
CA SER A 30 5.00 -5.59 15.54
C SER A 30 5.42 -6.71 16.50
N TRP A 31 5.45 -6.47 17.81
CA TRP A 31 5.77 -7.48 18.81
C TRP A 31 4.77 -8.63 18.77
N ARG A 32 3.47 -8.32 18.73
CA ARG A 32 2.40 -9.31 18.67
C ARG A 32 2.46 -10.19 17.40
N ASN A 33 2.86 -9.62 16.28
CA ASN A 33 2.89 -10.32 14.99
C ASN A 33 4.25 -10.92 14.63
N GLY A 34 5.30 -10.65 15.42
CA GLY A 34 6.66 -11.18 15.21
C GLY A 34 6.75 -12.69 14.97
N PRO A 35 6.12 -13.55 15.81
CA PRO A 35 6.14 -15.00 15.61
C PRO A 35 5.54 -15.44 14.26
N LYS A 36 4.45 -14.80 13.84
CA LYS A 36 3.79 -15.07 12.56
C LYS A 36 4.65 -14.67 11.36
N VAL A 37 5.40 -13.56 11.49
CA VAL A 37 6.37 -13.12 10.47
C VAL A 37 7.52 -14.13 10.35
N ALA A 38 8.00 -14.70 11.45
CA ALA A 38 9.00 -15.75 11.43
C ALA A 38 8.49 -17.03 10.75
N GLU A 39 7.25 -17.45 11.06
CA GLU A 39 6.60 -18.57 10.38
C GLU A 39 6.47 -18.33 8.87
N PHE A 40 6.06 -17.13 8.46
CA PHE A 40 5.99 -16.76 7.05
C PHE A 40 7.34 -16.88 6.34
N LYS A 41 8.44 -16.46 6.98
CA LYS A 41 9.80 -16.64 6.43
C LYS A 41 10.17 -18.12 6.27
N ASN A 42 9.77 -18.97 7.21
CA ASN A 42 9.99 -20.42 7.11
C ASN A 42 9.20 -21.06 5.97
N ILE A 43 7.99 -20.56 5.67
CA ILE A 43 7.22 -20.99 4.49
C ILE A 43 7.99 -20.68 3.20
N TRP A 44 8.58 -19.50 3.10
CA TRP A 44 9.43 -19.12 1.96
C TRP A 44 10.61 -20.07 1.76
N THR A 45 11.31 -20.47 2.82
CA THR A 45 12.43 -21.42 2.73
C THR A 45 11.97 -22.79 2.21
N ARG A 46 10.87 -23.33 2.76
CA ARG A 46 10.30 -24.60 2.28
C ARG A 46 9.88 -24.53 0.82
N TYR A 47 9.29 -23.40 0.43
CA TYR A 47 8.88 -23.15 -0.94
C TYR A 47 10.06 -23.13 -1.91
N GLN A 48 11.18 -22.49 -1.55
CA GLN A 48 12.39 -22.48 -2.37
C GLN A 48 12.92 -23.90 -2.63
N THR A 49 12.90 -24.77 -1.62
CA THR A 49 13.30 -26.18 -1.78
C THR A 49 12.36 -26.93 -2.72
N LYS A 50 11.04 -26.73 -2.58
CA LYS A 50 10.04 -27.35 -3.45
C LYS A 50 10.16 -26.85 -4.90
N HIS A 51 10.36 -25.55 -5.09
CA HIS A 51 10.59 -24.95 -6.41
C HIS A 51 11.83 -25.56 -7.08
N ALA A 52 12.95 -25.66 -6.36
CA ALA A 52 14.17 -26.25 -6.91
C ALA A 52 13.98 -27.71 -7.34
N ARG A 53 13.17 -28.49 -6.60
CA ARG A 53 12.84 -29.87 -6.96
C ARG A 53 12.00 -29.97 -8.24
N VAL A 54 10.99 -29.11 -8.40
CA VAL A 54 10.03 -29.18 -9.52
C VAL A 54 10.59 -28.54 -10.80
N CYS A 55 11.21 -27.36 -10.67
CA CYS A 55 11.74 -26.61 -11.81
C CYS A 55 13.17 -27.04 -12.19
N GLY A 56 13.88 -27.76 -11.31
CA GLY A 56 15.28 -28.14 -11.50
C GLY A 56 16.28 -27.00 -11.24
N GLU A 57 15.80 -25.81 -10.89
CA GLU A 57 16.60 -24.59 -10.73
C GLU A 57 16.28 -23.88 -9.41
N LYS A 58 17.32 -23.38 -8.73
CA LYS A 58 17.16 -22.53 -7.55
C LYS A 58 16.63 -21.15 -7.97
N ILE A 59 15.79 -20.56 -7.13
CA ILE A 59 15.32 -19.19 -7.33
C ILE A 59 16.49 -18.24 -7.03
N LEU A 60 17.11 -17.71 -8.08
CA LEU A 60 18.18 -16.73 -7.94
C LEU A 60 17.60 -15.32 -7.90
N PHE A 61 17.85 -14.63 -6.78
CA PHE A 61 17.43 -13.25 -6.55
C PHE A 61 18.60 -12.27 -6.77
N ASP A 62 19.36 -12.42 -7.86
CA ASP A 62 20.65 -11.74 -8.04
C ASP A 62 20.53 -10.20 -8.00
N LYS A 63 19.47 -9.65 -8.60
CA LYS A 63 19.22 -8.20 -8.60
C LYS A 63 18.50 -7.69 -7.34
N TYR A 64 18.06 -8.58 -6.45
CA TYR A 64 17.24 -8.19 -5.28
C TYR A 64 18.07 -7.64 -4.14
N LYS A 65 19.33 -8.05 -3.99
CA LYS A 65 20.23 -7.46 -2.99
C LYS A 65 20.42 -5.97 -3.26
N ILE A 66 20.71 -5.62 -4.51
CA ILE A 66 20.86 -4.22 -4.96
C ILE A 66 19.55 -3.47 -4.76
N LEU A 67 18.41 -4.05 -5.18
CA LEU A 67 17.09 -3.45 -4.99
C LEU A 67 16.75 -3.21 -3.50
N THR A 68 17.11 -4.14 -2.62
CA THR A 68 16.83 -4.03 -1.19
C THR A 68 17.65 -2.91 -0.55
N TRP A 69 18.95 -2.86 -0.86
CA TRP A 69 19.82 -1.81 -0.38
C TRP A 69 19.43 -0.44 -0.94
N SER A 70 19.11 -0.35 -2.23
CA SER A 70 18.72 0.92 -2.85
C SER A 70 17.41 1.44 -2.26
N LEU A 71 16.39 0.59 -2.07
CA LEU A 71 15.14 0.97 -1.42
C LEU A 71 15.33 1.37 0.05
N CYS A 72 16.24 0.70 0.76
CA CYS A 72 16.58 1.06 2.14
C CYS A 72 17.22 2.47 2.20
N PHE A 73 18.28 2.72 1.44
CA PHE A 73 18.92 4.04 1.40
C PHE A 73 17.96 5.12 0.91
N LEU A 74 17.16 4.84 -0.12
CA LEU A 74 16.13 5.77 -0.61
C LEU A 74 15.09 6.07 0.47
N SER A 75 14.66 5.08 1.25
CA SER A 75 13.70 5.28 2.35
C SER A 75 14.25 6.23 3.40
N TRP A 76 15.50 6.06 3.81
CA TRP A 76 16.14 6.91 4.82
C TRP A 76 16.40 8.33 4.29
N ALA A 77 16.89 8.45 3.05
CA ALA A 77 17.14 9.73 2.40
C ALA A 77 15.84 10.52 2.19
N LEU A 78 14.78 9.88 1.67
CA LEU A 78 13.46 10.50 1.49
C LEU A 78 12.89 10.99 2.82
N SER A 79 13.04 10.20 3.89
CA SER A 79 12.58 10.59 5.23
C SER A 79 13.32 11.83 5.74
N PHE A 80 14.62 11.92 5.49
CA PHE A 80 15.42 13.08 5.87
C PHE A 80 14.97 14.32 5.10
N VAL A 81 14.76 14.21 3.79
CA VAL A 81 14.29 15.31 2.94
C VAL A 81 12.91 15.80 3.38
N LEU A 82 11.98 14.89 3.67
CA LEU A 82 10.63 15.26 4.11
C LEU A 82 10.64 16.00 5.45
N VAL A 83 11.39 15.50 6.43
CA VAL A 83 11.49 16.15 7.75
C VAL A 83 12.20 17.50 7.65
N LEU A 84 13.24 17.60 6.81
CA LEU A 84 13.92 18.87 6.57
C LEU A 84 12.99 19.87 5.86
N GLY A 85 12.20 19.40 4.90
CA GLY A 85 11.16 20.18 4.23
C GLY A 85 10.16 20.73 5.25
N GLU A 86 9.60 19.88 6.11
CA GLU A 86 8.66 20.30 7.15
C GLU A 86 9.28 21.31 8.13
N TYR A 87 10.53 21.11 8.52
CA TYR A 87 11.24 22.06 9.39
C TYR A 87 11.36 23.46 8.78
N TYR A 88 11.58 23.57 7.46
CA TYR A 88 11.65 24.88 6.79
C TYR A 88 10.27 25.47 6.45
N LEU A 89 9.29 24.61 6.12
CA LEU A 89 7.97 25.04 5.68
C LEU A 89 7.05 25.39 6.85
N GLN A 90 7.27 24.80 8.03
CA GLN A 90 6.45 25.02 9.21
C GLN A 90 7.23 25.73 10.33
N PRO A 91 6.99 27.03 10.56
CA PRO A 91 7.72 27.81 11.58
C PRO A 91 7.44 27.35 13.02
N ASP A 92 6.37 26.59 13.25
CA ASP A 92 6.03 26.03 14.57
C ASP A 92 6.78 24.72 14.88
N PHE A 93 7.53 24.17 13.92
CA PHE A 93 8.20 22.87 14.03
C PHE A 93 9.56 22.98 14.70
N ARG A 94 9.60 22.78 16.02
CA ARG A 94 10.87 22.80 16.79
C ARG A 94 11.77 21.62 16.43
N PHE A 95 13.09 21.87 16.44
CA PHE A 95 14.14 20.87 16.13
C PHE A 95 14.05 19.56 16.94
N TRP A 96 13.56 19.59 18.18
CA TRP A 96 13.41 18.38 19.00
C TRP A 96 12.36 17.40 18.46
N HIS A 97 11.34 17.90 17.76
CA HIS A 97 10.31 17.07 17.15
C HIS A 97 10.84 16.28 15.94
N THR A 98 11.83 16.84 15.24
CA THR A 98 12.51 16.27 14.07
C THR A 98 12.93 14.83 14.29
N PHE A 99 13.46 14.48 15.48
CA PHE A 99 13.93 13.13 15.79
C PHE A 99 12.79 12.09 15.81
N ALA A 100 11.67 12.41 16.47
CA ALA A 100 10.53 11.51 16.57
C ALA A 100 9.85 11.34 15.20
N TYR A 101 9.65 12.43 14.46
CA TYR A 101 9.03 12.36 13.13
C TYR A 101 9.91 11.68 12.10
N TYR A 102 11.22 11.89 12.15
CA TYR A 102 12.18 11.18 11.30
C TYR A 102 12.07 9.67 11.47
N HIS A 103 12.06 9.18 12.71
CA HIS A 103 11.91 7.76 12.97
C HIS A 103 10.58 7.20 12.41
N ASN A 104 9.46 7.92 12.59
CA ASN A 104 8.16 7.47 12.09
C ASN A 104 8.11 7.39 10.56
N ILE A 105 8.56 8.45 9.88
CA ILE A 105 8.59 8.51 8.40
C ILE A 105 9.56 7.47 7.84
N ALA A 106 10.73 7.29 8.46
CA ALA A 106 11.70 6.26 8.08
C ALA A 106 11.11 4.86 8.21
N THR A 107 10.40 4.59 9.30
CA THR A 107 9.76 3.29 9.55
C THR A 107 8.65 3.02 8.54
N LEU A 108 7.79 4.01 8.25
CA LEU A 108 6.76 3.92 7.22
C LEU A 108 7.36 3.62 5.83
N ASN A 109 8.41 4.35 5.44
CA ASN A 109 9.11 4.14 4.17
C ASN A 109 9.77 2.74 4.11
N CYS A 110 10.33 2.25 5.22
CA CYS A 110 10.88 0.89 5.29
C CYS A 110 9.80 -0.19 5.13
N PHE A 111 8.62 -0.02 5.76
CA PHE A 111 7.50 -0.94 5.57
C PHE A 111 6.94 -0.92 4.14
N CYS A 112 6.90 0.25 3.50
CA CYS A 112 6.56 0.37 2.09
C CYS A 112 7.59 -0.38 1.22
N SER A 113 8.89 -0.16 1.45
CA SER A 113 9.96 -0.86 0.75
C SER A 113 9.88 -2.39 0.92
N LEU A 114 9.62 -2.87 2.14
CA LEU A 114 9.42 -4.29 2.42
C LEU A 114 8.24 -4.87 1.63
N TRP A 115 7.13 -4.13 1.54
CA TRP A 115 5.97 -4.51 0.73
C TRP A 115 6.34 -4.66 -0.75
N VAL A 116 7.03 -3.65 -1.30
CA VAL A 116 7.48 -3.64 -2.70
C VAL A 116 8.39 -4.83 -3.01
N ILE A 117 9.34 -5.13 -2.12
CA ILE A 117 10.27 -6.26 -2.30
C ILE A 117 9.52 -7.58 -2.33
N ASN A 118 8.61 -7.82 -1.37
CA ASN A 118 7.84 -9.07 -1.33
C ASN A 118 6.91 -9.24 -2.54
N CYS A 119 6.20 -8.17 -2.95
CA CYS A 119 5.34 -8.20 -4.14
C CYS A 119 6.15 -8.47 -5.41
N THR A 120 7.35 -7.89 -5.51
CA THR A 120 8.27 -8.09 -6.63
C THR A 120 8.81 -9.52 -6.63
N ALA A 121 9.14 -10.08 -5.47
CA ALA A 121 9.58 -11.47 -5.34
C ALA A 121 8.50 -12.45 -5.82
N PHE A 122 7.24 -12.28 -5.39
CA PHE A 122 6.13 -13.10 -5.88
C PHE A 122 5.94 -12.98 -7.40
N SER A 123 6.02 -11.76 -7.92
CA SER A 123 5.94 -11.49 -9.37
C SER A 123 7.02 -12.24 -10.15
N HIS A 124 8.26 -12.22 -9.66
CA HIS A 124 9.38 -12.88 -10.33
C HIS A 124 9.33 -14.40 -10.25
N VAL A 125 8.96 -14.94 -9.09
CA VAL A 125 8.76 -16.38 -8.92
C VAL A 125 7.62 -16.86 -9.82
N SER A 126 6.54 -16.10 -9.92
CA SER A 126 5.44 -16.37 -10.85
C SER A 126 5.93 -16.48 -12.29
N GLU A 127 6.66 -15.48 -12.77
CA GLU A 127 7.23 -15.45 -14.13
C GLU A 127 8.21 -16.59 -14.38
N ASN A 128 9.00 -16.98 -13.37
CA ASN A 128 9.90 -18.13 -13.45
C ASN A 128 9.09 -19.41 -13.70
N ILE A 129 8.10 -19.69 -12.86
CA ILE A 129 7.25 -20.89 -12.98
C ILE A 129 6.53 -20.90 -14.32
N ILE A 130 5.95 -19.77 -14.72
CA ILE A 130 5.32 -19.59 -16.03
C ILE A 130 6.26 -19.97 -17.18
N ARG A 131 7.52 -19.53 -17.14
CA ARG A 131 8.52 -19.86 -18.17
C ARG A 131 8.86 -21.35 -18.19
N HIS A 132 8.98 -22.01 -17.04
CA HIS A 132 9.20 -23.46 -16.99
C HIS A 132 7.97 -24.24 -17.46
N LEU A 133 6.78 -23.88 -17.00
CA LEU A 133 5.52 -24.48 -17.42
C LEU A 133 5.35 -24.37 -18.94
N SER A 134 5.57 -23.18 -19.50
CA SER A 134 5.46 -22.94 -20.95
C SER A 134 6.47 -23.77 -21.76
N ARG A 135 7.71 -23.93 -21.26
CA ARG A 135 8.71 -24.80 -21.88
C ARG A 135 8.27 -26.27 -21.86
N VAL A 136 7.73 -26.75 -20.75
CA VAL A 136 7.25 -28.14 -20.61
C VAL A 136 6.07 -28.39 -21.55
N LEU A 137 5.14 -27.44 -21.66
CA LEU A 137 3.98 -27.53 -22.56
C LEU A 137 4.36 -27.51 -24.05
N LYS A 138 5.45 -26.82 -24.43
CA LYS A 138 5.92 -26.75 -25.83
C LYS A 138 6.82 -27.92 -26.24
N SER A 139 7.64 -28.42 -25.32
CA SER A 139 8.67 -29.43 -25.62
C SER A 139 8.15 -30.87 -25.71
N HIS A 140 7.01 -31.17 -25.08
CA HIS A 140 6.45 -32.50 -25.03
C HIS A 140 5.04 -32.49 -25.64
N PRO A 141 4.78 -33.26 -26.73
CA PRO A 141 3.44 -33.37 -27.33
C PRO A 141 2.38 -33.90 -26.34
N SER A 142 2.82 -34.65 -25.32
CA SER A 142 2.02 -35.23 -24.25
C SER A 142 2.73 -35.07 -22.89
N PRO A 143 2.72 -33.87 -22.28
CA PRO A 143 3.31 -33.67 -20.97
C PRO A 143 2.62 -34.59 -19.95
N SER A 144 3.42 -35.26 -19.13
CA SER A 144 2.91 -36.14 -18.08
C SER A 144 1.97 -35.37 -17.16
N SER A 145 0.79 -35.94 -16.88
CA SER A 145 -0.20 -35.37 -15.96
C SER A 145 0.39 -35.14 -14.57
N LEU A 146 1.35 -35.97 -14.16
CA LEU A 146 2.08 -35.82 -12.89
C LEU A 146 2.84 -34.49 -12.83
N LYS A 147 3.58 -34.15 -13.90
CA LYS A 147 4.40 -32.94 -13.96
C LYS A 147 3.54 -31.68 -13.95
N LEU A 148 2.39 -31.72 -14.64
CA LEU A 148 1.43 -30.61 -14.61
C LEU A 148 0.80 -30.44 -13.21
N SER A 149 0.52 -31.55 -12.53
CA SER A 149 0.05 -31.53 -11.14
C SER A 149 1.06 -30.89 -10.20
N GLU A 150 2.36 -31.15 -10.36
CA GLU A 150 3.42 -30.50 -9.56
C GLU A 150 3.45 -28.98 -9.76
N PHE A 151 3.31 -28.48 -10.99
CA PHE A 151 3.20 -27.05 -11.26
C PHE A 151 1.94 -26.43 -10.65
N ARG A 152 0.80 -27.14 -10.67
CA ARG A 152 -0.41 -26.69 -9.99
C ARG A 152 -0.18 -26.53 -8.49
N HIS A 153 0.41 -27.52 -7.82
CA HIS A 153 0.69 -27.43 -6.40
C HIS A 153 1.68 -26.31 -6.07
N LEU A 154 2.68 -26.09 -6.92
CA LEU A 154 3.63 -24.98 -6.77
C LEU A 154 2.92 -23.62 -6.87
N TRP A 155 2.00 -23.47 -7.81
CA TRP A 155 1.18 -22.26 -7.93
C TRP A 155 0.23 -22.07 -6.74
N ILE A 156 -0.41 -23.14 -6.26
CA ILE A 156 -1.30 -23.07 -5.07
C ILE A 156 -0.52 -22.56 -3.86
N ASP A 157 0.67 -23.12 -3.62
CA ASP A 157 1.53 -22.69 -2.52
C ASP A 157 1.94 -21.21 -2.67
N LEU A 158 2.25 -20.76 -3.90
CA LEU A 158 2.59 -19.36 -4.18
C LEU A 158 1.42 -18.41 -3.88
N SER A 159 0.21 -18.78 -4.33
CA SER A 159 -1.02 -18.02 -4.05
C SER A 159 -1.31 -17.96 -2.55
N GLN A 160 -1.15 -19.07 -1.84
CA GLN A 160 -1.34 -19.14 -0.39
C GLN A 160 -0.30 -18.29 0.37
N MET A 161 0.97 -18.33 -0.04
CA MET A 161 2.01 -17.47 0.54
C MET A 161 1.69 -15.98 0.34
N MET A 162 1.24 -15.60 -0.85
CA MET A 162 0.91 -14.21 -1.15
C MET A 162 -0.26 -13.70 -0.29
N ARG A 163 -1.29 -14.53 -0.06
CA ARG A 163 -2.36 -14.22 0.90
C ARG A 163 -1.85 -14.16 2.34
N SER A 164 -0.95 -15.06 2.72
CA SER A 164 -0.34 -15.11 4.06
C SER A 164 0.46 -13.84 4.37
N LEU A 165 1.22 -13.28 3.41
CA LEU A 165 1.94 -12.02 3.58
C LEU A 165 1.02 -10.90 4.08
N SER A 166 -0.12 -10.73 3.40
CA SER A 166 -1.11 -9.70 3.74
C SER A 166 -1.78 -9.98 5.09
N LYS A 167 -2.10 -11.25 5.38
CA LYS A 167 -2.72 -11.65 6.65
C LYS A 167 -1.81 -11.49 7.86
N VAL A 168 -0.51 -11.74 7.72
CA VAL A 168 0.44 -11.64 8.84
C VAL A 168 0.73 -10.18 9.19
N ASN A 169 0.73 -9.30 8.18
CA ASN A 169 1.00 -7.87 8.38
C ASN A 169 -0.27 -7.00 8.34
N SER A 170 -1.45 -7.62 8.36
CA SER A 170 -2.72 -6.93 8.17
C SER A 170 -2.95 -5.84 9.20
N ASP A 171 -2.65 -6.10 10.46
CA ASP A 171 -2.85 -5.14 11.55
C ASP A 171 -1.96 -3.89 11.35
N ILE A 172 -0.70 -4.10 10.95
CA ILE A 172 0.28 -3.03 10.74
C ILE A 172 -0.10 -2.18 9.52
N TYR A 173 -0.36 -2.83 8.38
CA TYR A 173 -0.75 -2.10 7.16
C TYR A 173 -2.14 -1.45 7.30
N SER A 174 -3.07 -2.04 8.04
CA SER A 174 -4.38 -1.40 8.31
C SER A 174 -4.23 -0.12 9.13
N LEU A 175 -3.39 -0.15 10.18
CA LEU A 175 -3.10 1.03 10.98
C LEU A 175 -2.47 2.13 10.13
N TYR A 176 -1.47 1.79 9.30
CA TYR A 176 -0.81 2.75 8.43
C TYR A 176 -1.73 3.33 7.35
N LEU A 177 -2.55 2.49 6.70
CA LEU A 177 -3.50 2.98 5.71
C LEU A 177 -4.53 3.91 6.37
N SER A 178 -5.09 3.52 7.51
CA SER A 178 -6.03 4.37 8.25
C SER A 178 -5.41 5.72 8.63
N MET A 179 -4.17 5.72 9.10
CA MET A 179 -3.40 6.93 9.38
C MET A 179 -3.21 7.77 8.11
N ILE A 180 -2.76 7.18 7.00
CA ILE A 180 -2.57 7.85 5.71
C ILE A 180 -3.87 8.51 5.26
N PHE A 181 -4.99 7.81 5.35
CA PHE A 181 -6.31 8.35 5.02
C PHE A 181 -6.65 9.57 5.86
N PHE A 182 -6.56 9.44 7.19
CA PHE A 182 -6.92 10.48 8.13
C PHE A 182 -6.05 11.74 7.94
N VAL A 183 -4.73 11.55 7.86
CA VAL A 183 -3.77 12.63 7.65
C VAL A 183 -4.01 13.31 6.30
N THR A 184 -4.27 12.54 5.24
CA THR A 184 -4.52 13.11 3.90
C THR A 184 -5.78 13.98 3.90
N ILE A 185 -6.88 13.52 4.50
CA ILE A 185 -8.13 14.30 4.58
C ILE A 185 -7.90 15.63 5.32
N ILE A 186 -7.29 15.57 6.50
CA ILE A 186 -7.09 16.77 7.34
C ILE A 186 -6.07 17.71 6.70
N ALA A 187 -4.98 17.19 6.14
CA ALA A 187 -3.97 18.02 5.48
C ALA A 187 -4.51 18.67 4.20
N SER A 188 -5.29 17.95 3.38
CA SER A 188 -5.95 18.52 2.20
C SER A 188 -6.99 19.58 2.59
N TYR A 189 -7.74 19.35 3.67
CA TYR A 189 -8.69 20.34 4.17
C TYR A 189 -7.96 21.59 4.68
N GLY A 190 -6.93 21.42 5.50
CA GLY A 190 -6.09 22.50 6.01
C GLY A 190 -5.48 23.33 4.89
N SER A 191 -4.88 22.68 3.88
CA SER A 191 -4.26 23.39 2.76
C SER A 191 -5.28 24.19 1.96
N ILE A 192 -6.46 23.63 1.66
CA ILE A 192 -7.49 24.34 0.88
C ILE A 192 -8.13 25.45 1.72
N SER A 193 -8.37 25.22 3.00
CA SER A 193 -8.97 26.19 3.92
C SER A 193 -8.11 27.45 4.06
N GLU A 194 -6.80 27.28 4.26
CA GLU A 194 -5.86 28.37 4.50
C GLU A 194 -5.62 29.21 3.23
N ILE A 195 -5.54 28.55 2.05
CA ILE A 195 -5.48 29.22 0.74
C ILE A 195 -6.65 30.20 0.55
N ILE A 196 -7.85 29.82 1.00
CA ILE A 196 -9.05 30.67 0.84
C ILE A 196 -9.02 31.88 1.79
N ASP A 197 -8.50 31.71 3.00
CA ASP A 197 -8.57 32.75 4.03
C ASP A 197 -7.42 33.75 3.93
N HIS A 198 -6.19 33.29 3.65
CA HIS A 198 -4.98 34.10 3.75
C HIS A 198 -4.16 34.17 2.45
N GLY A 199 -4.53 33.42 1.41
CA GLY A 199 -3.76 33.30 0.16
C GLY A 199 -2.53 32.40 0.30
N PHE A 200 -1.72 32.26 -0.75
CA PHE A 200 -0.66 31.24 -0.80
C PHE A 200 0.49 31.50 0.19
N THR A 201 0.67 30.63 1.18
CA THR A 201 1.73 30.75 2.21
C THR A 201 2.69 29.55 2.24
N LEU A 202 3.88 29.71 2.85
CA LEU A 202 4.86 28.62 2.98
C LEU A 202 4.35 27.43 3.81
N LYS A 203 3.43 27.67 4.76
CA LYS A 203 2.82 26.61 5.58
C LYS A 203 2.01 25.63 4.74
N GLU A 204 1.28 26.14 3.75
CA GLU A 204 0.44 25.33 2.85
C GLU A 204 1.28 24.40 1.99
N VAL A 205 2.46 24.84 1.55
CA VAL A 205 3.39 24.01 0.78
C VAL A 205 3.83 22.79 1.60
N GLY A 206 4.01 22.94 2.92
CA GLY A 206 4.23 21.82 3.84
C GLY A 206 3.05 20.84 3.85
N LEU A 207 1.82 21.34 4.05
CA LEU A 207 0.62 20.49 4.04
C LEU A 207 0.42 19.74 2.69
N PHE A 208 0.67 20.40 1.56
CA PHE A 208 0.64 19.74 0.25
C PHE A 208 1.71 18.65 0.15
N MET A 209 2.92 18.90 0.63
CA MET A 209 3.99 17.90 0.63
C MET A 209 3.56 16.64 1.40
N ILE A 210 2.89 16.78 2.54
CA ILE A 210 2.31 15.65 3.30
C ILE A 210 1.28 14.90 2.46
N VAL A 211 0.33 15.61 1.84
CA VAL A 211 -0.73 15.01 1.00
C VAL A 211 -0.13 14.21 -0.16
N PHE A 212 0.81 14.81 -0.91
CA PHE A 212 1.47 14.15 -2.02
C PHE A 212 2.29 12.94 -1.57
N TYR A 213 2.98 13.04 -0.44
CA TYR A 213 3.74 11.94 0.13
C TYR A 213 2.83 10.76 0.54
N CYS A 214 1.77 11.03 1.31
CA CYS A 214 0.81 10.04 1.76
C CYS A 214 0.12 9.33 0.58
N MET A 215 -0.32 10.09 -0.42
CA MET A 215 -0.93 9.54 -1.64
C MET A 215 0.08 8.77 -2.50
N GLY A 216 1.33 9.21 -2.56
CA GLY A 216 2.42 8.52 -3.24
C GLY A 216 2.70 7.14 -2.64
N ILE A 217 2.78 7.03 -1.31
CA ILE A 217 2.95 5.74 -0.62
C ILE A 217 1.76 4.82 -0.89
N LEU A 218 0.54 5.33 -0.72
CA LEU A 218 -0.68 4.58 -0.97
C LEU A 218 -0.69 4.02 -2.40
N TYR A 219 -0.36 4.87 -3.38
CA TYR A 219 -0.24 4.46 -4.77
C TYR A 219 0.80 3.35 -4.98
N ILE A 220 2.00 3.48 -4.40
CA ILE A 220 3.07 2.48 -4.54
C ILE A 220 2.62 1.12 -3.98
N ILE A 221 2.05 1.09 -2.77
CA ILE A 221 1.57 -0.12 -2.11
C ILE A 221 0.51 -0.82 -2.97
N CYS A 222 -0.53 -0.08 -3.36
CA CYS A 222 -1.65 -0.58 -4.14
C CYS A 222 -1.24 -1.03 -5.55
N ASN A 223 -0.37 -0.27 -6.21
CA ASN A 223 0.10 -0.58 -7.55
C ASN A 223 0.95 -1.86 -7.57
N LYS A 224 1.84 -2.04 -6.58
CA LYS A 224 2.68 -3.24 -6.49
C LYS A 224 1.91 -4.48 -6.09
N ALA A 225 0.93 -4.34 -5.19
CA ALA A 225 0.01 -5.42 -4.85
C ALA A 225 -0.80 -5.86 -6.08
N HIS A 226 -1.37 -4.90 -6.83
CA HIS A 226 -2.13 -5.18 -8.04
C HIS A 226 -1.27 -5.86 -9.13
N GLN A 227 -0.03 -5.41 -9.34
CA GLN A 227 0.91 -6.06 -10.27
C GLN A 227 1.18 -7.52 -9.88
N ALA A 228 1.38 -7.80 -8.59
CA ALA A 228 1.58 -9.16 -8.11
C ALA A 228 0.31 -10.02 -8.31
N ASN A 229 -0.89 -9.50 -8.04
CA ASN A 229 -2.16 -10.19 -8.29
C ASN A 229 -2.31 -10.60 -9.76
N ILE A 230 -2.00 -9.69 -10.70
CA ILE A 230 -2.06 -9.97 -12.15
C ILE A 230 -1.05 -11.05 -12.53
N LYS A 231 0.20 -10.93 -12.08
CA LYS A 231 1.26 -11.86 -12.46
C LYS A 231 1.05 -13.25 -11.89
N VAL A 232 0.57 -13.37 -10.66
CA VAL A 232 0.33 -14.68 -10.01
C VAL A 232 -1.01 -15.28 -10.45
N GLY A 233 -2.01 -14.48 -10.77
CA GLY A 233 -3.33 -14.97 -11.18
C GLY A 233 -3.51 -15.01 -12.71
N TYR A 234 -3.73 -13.83 -13.28
CA TYR A 234 -4.18 -13.67 -14.67
C TYR A 234 -3.19 -14.24 -15.71
N MET A 235 -1.88 -14.01 -15.53
CA MET A 235 -0.89 -14.52 -16.49
C MET A 235 -0.81 -16.05 -16.54
N PHE A 236 -0.96 -16.72 -15.40
CA PHE A 236 -1.06 -18.19 -15.36
C PHE A 236 -2.30 -18.68 -16.11
N GLN A 237 -3.44 -18.01 -15.89
CA GLN A 237 -4.69 -18.35 -16.54
C GLN A 237 -4.60 -18.19 -18.07
N GLN A 238 -4.01 -17.10 -18.57
CA GLN A 238 -3.79 -16.90 -20.01
C GLN A 238 -2.97 -18.02 -20.64
N ILE A 239 -1.88 -18.44 -20.00
CA ILE A 239 -0.99 -19.47 -20.53
C ILE A 239 -1.68 -20.82 -20.58
N LEU A 240 -2.44 -21.17 -19.52
CA LEU A 240 -3.18 -22.44 -19.46
C LEU A 240 -4.29 -22.50 -20.52
N PHE A 241 -4.99 -21.39 -20.79
CA PHE A 241 -5.96 -21.32 -21.88
C PHE A 241 -5.34 -21.33 -23.28
N GLY A 242 -4.13 -20.79 -23.43
CA GLY A 242 -3.40 -20.77 -24.70
C GLY A 242 -2.79 -22.11 -25.11
N VAL A 243 -2.95 -23.18 -24.32
CA VAL A 243 -2.41 -24.51 -24.64
C VAL A 243 -3.26 -25.18 -25.71
N ASN A 244 -2.63 -25.63 -26.80
CA ASN A 244 -3.30 -26.45 -27.80
C ASN A 244 -3.64 -27.83 -27.21
N THR A 245 -4.92 -28.13 -27.03
CA THR A 245 -5.39 -29.37 -26.42
C THR A 245 -5.52 -30.54 -27.40
N VAL A 246 -5.36 -30.32 -28.71
CA VAL A 246 -5.67 -31.32 -29.76
C VAL A 246 -4.78 -32.56 -29.67
N GLY A 247 -3.55 -32.45 -29.15
CA GLY A 247 -2.60 -33.57 -28.97
C GLY A 247 -2.46 -34.13 -27.54
N LEU A 248 -3.19 -33.57 -26.56
CA LEU A 248 -3.01 -33.92 -25.15
C LEU A 248 -3.77 -35.19 -24.75
N THR A 249 -3.17 -35.98 -23.84
CA THR A 249 -3.86 -37.09 -23.18
C THR A 249 -5.05 -36.60 -22.35
N GLN A 250 -6.06 -37.45 -22.17
CA GLN A 250 -7.27 -37.09 -21.40
C GLN A 250 -6.93 -36.69 -19.95
N ASN A 251 -5.93 -37.35 -19.35
CA ASN A 251 -5.46 -37.03 -18.00
C ASN A 251 -4.80 -35.64 -17.94
N ALA A 252 -4.00 -35.27 -18.95
CA ALA A 252 -3.40 -33.94 -19.02
C ALA A 252 -4.47 -32.86 -19.21
N LYS A 253 -5.48 -33.09 -20.07
CA LYS A 253 -6.62 -32.17 -20.24
C LYS A 253 -7.37 -31.93 -18.92
N LYS A 254 -7.65 -33.01 -18.18
CA LYS A 254 -8.30 -32.93 -16.86
C LYS A 254 -7.46 -32.13 -15.87
N GLU A 255 -6.14 -32.33 -15.84
CA GLU A 255 -5.23 -31.56 -14.97
C GLU A 255 -5.19 -30.07 -15.33
N ILE A 256 -5.18 -29.69 -16.61
CA ILE A 256 -5.27 -28.28 -17.05
C ILE A 256 -6.58 -27.66 -16.55
N GLN A 257 -7.70 -28.35 -16.73
CA GLN A 257 -9.00 -27.88 -16.24
C GLN A 257 -9.02 -27.72 -14.72
N MET A 258 -8.49 -28.69 -13.97
CA MET A 258 -8.37 -28.60 -12.51
C MET A 258 -7.46 -27.44 -12.08
N PHE A 259 -6.40 -27.15 -12.83
CA PHE A 259 -5.53 -25.99 -12.56
C PHE A 259 -6.28 -24.67 -12.80
N ILE A 260 -6.94 -24.51 -13.95
CA ILE A 260 -7.75 -23.30 -14.23
C ILE A 260 -8.83 -23.11 -13.16
N MET A 261 -9.52 -24.19 -12.76
CA MET A 261 -10.53 -24.16 -11.70
C MET A 261 -9.91 -23.78 -10.34
N ALA A 262 -8.69 -24.23 -10.03
CA ALA A 262 -7.99 -23.83 -8.82
C ALA A 262 -7.65 -22.34 -8.83
N ILE A 263 -7.25 -21.77 -9.98
CA ILE A 263 -7.01 -20.33 -10.14
C ILE A 263 -8.29 -19.53 -9.90
N GLN A 264 -9.41 -19.96 -10.50
CA GLN A 264 -10.69 -19.28 -10.35
C GLN A 264 -11.25 -19.37 -8.92
N LYS A 265 -11.14 -20.53 -8.27
CA LYS A 265 -11.61 -20.72 -6.89
C LYS A 265 -10.71 -20.05 -5.85
N ASN A 266 -9.42 -19.90 -6.14
CA ASN A 266 -8.44 -19.35 -5.20
C ASN A 266 -7.60 -18.23 -5.82
N PRO A 267 -8.20 -17.07 -6.16
CA PRO A 267 -7.45 -15.97 -6.74
C PRO A 267 -6.43 -15.41 -5.72
N PRO A 268 -5.20 -15.06 -6.14
CA PRO A 268 -4.15 -14.56 -5.25
C PRO A 268 -4.45 -13.11 -4.86
N ILE A 269 -5.54 -12.86 -4.13
CA ILE A 269 -5.97 -11.53 -3.70
C ILE A 269 -5.31 -11.21 -2.36
N MET A 270 -4.54 -10.13 -2.31
CA MET A 270 -4.05 -9.58 -1.05
C MET A 270 -5.13 -8.73 -0.39
N SER A 271 -5.60 -9.15 0.78
CA SER A 271 -6.57 -8.42 1.59
C SER A 271 -6.10 -8.24 3.03
N LEU A 272 -6.49 -7.12 3.65
CA LEU A 272 -6.19 -6.79 5.04
C LEU A 272 -7.29 -7.35 5.92
N ASN A 273 -7.07 -8.55 6.47
CA ASN A 273 -8.04 -9.30 7.30
C ASN A 273 -9.45 -9.45 6.65
N GLY A 274 -9.54 -9.34 5.31
CA GLY A 274 -10.82 -9.40 4.59
C GLY A 274 -11.62 -8.09 4.56
N TYR A 275 -11.18 -7.03 5.23
CA TYR A 275 -11.88 -5.73 5.23
C TYR A 275 -11.64 -4.94 3.95
N VAL A 276 -10.39 -4.91 3.49
CA VAL A 276 -9.97 -4.11 2.33
C VAL A 276 -9.07 -4.93 1.44
N THR A 277 -9.36 -4.93 0.15
CA THR A 277 -8.48 -5.50 -0.88
C THR A 277 -7.44 -4.45 -1.28
N VAL A 278 -6.16 -4.82 -1.25
CA VAL A 278 -5.06 -3.91 -1.59
C VAL A 278 -4.83 -3.97 -3.10
N ASP A 279 -5.46 -3.06 -3.83
CA ASP A 279 -5.32 -2.93 -5.28
C ASP A 279 -5.45 -1.47 -5.75
N ARG A 280 -5.34 -1.24 -7.06
CA ARG A 280 -5.52 0.11 -7.64
C ARG A 280 -6.93 0.66 -7.42
N GLY A 281 -7.93 -0.20 -7.21
CA GLY A 281 -9.30 0.20 -6.86
C GLY A 281 -9.33 0.95 -5.54
N LEU A 282 -8.56 0.50 -4.55
CA LEU A 282 -8.43 1.20 -3.26
C LEU A 282 -7.98 2.65 -3.44
N VAL A 283 -7.02 2.94 -4.33
CA VAL A 283 -6.56 4.32 -4.60
C VAL A 283 -7.70 5.17 -5.16
N SER A 284 -8.44 4.65 -6.13
CA SER A 284 -9.58 5.36 -6.73
C SER A 284 -10.65 5.65 -5.68
N SER A 285 -11.05 4.64 -4.90
CA SER A 285 -11.97 4.82 -3.78
C SER A 285 -11.48 5.86 -2.79
N SER A 286 -10.16 5.88 -2.51
CA SER A 286 -9.55 6.82 -1.59
C SER A 286 -9.70 8.26 -2.05
N VAL A 287 -9.36 8.54 -3.31
CA VAL A 287 -9.47 9.88 -3.90
C VAL A 287 -10.93 10.34 -3.86
N THR A 288 -11.88 9.46 -4.20
CA THR A 288 -13.31 9.78 -4.13
C THR A 288 -13.73 10.12 -2.71
N PHE A 289 -13.38 9.29 -1.71
CA PHE A 289 -13.71 9.56 -0.32
C PHE A 289 -13.11 10.87 0.18
N ILE A 290 -11.82 11.11 -0.06
CA ILE A 290 -11.14 12.37 0.30
C ILE A 290 -11.89 13.54 -0.31
N THR A 291 -12.18 13.48 -1.62
CA THR A 291 -12.90 14.56 -2.34
C THR A 291 -14.29 14.82 -1.75
N THR A 292 -15.07 13.77 -1.49
CA THR A 292 -16.40 13.90 -0.88
C THR A 292 -16.33 14.54 0.50
N TYR A 293 -15.42 14.09 1.37
CA TYR A 293 -15.24 14.68 2.70
C TYR A 293 -14.79 16.14 2.63
N LEU A 294 -13.87 16.47 1.72
CA LEU A 294 -13.43 17.85 1.51
C LEU A 294 -14.59 18.75 1.10
N ILE A 295 -15.42 18.33 0.14
CA ILE A 295 -16.59 19.11 -0.29
C ILE A 295 -17.51 19.39 0.91
N VAL A 296 -17.82 18.36 1.71
CA VAL A 296 -18.69 18.50 2.89
C VAL A 296 -18.09 19.46 3.92
N LEU A 297 -16.81 19.30 4.27
CA LEU A 297 -16.14 20.17 5.24
C LEU A 297 -16.08 21.62 4.77
N MET A 298 -15.87 21.85 3.47
CA MET A 298 -15.86 23.18 2.89
C MET A 298 -17.25 23.82 2.89
N GLN A 299 -18.31 23.05 2.60
CA GLN A 299 -19.68 23.54 2.72
C GLN A 299 -20.02 23.98 4.14
N PHE A 300 -19.62 23.19 5.15
CA PHE A 300 -19.79 23.59 6.55
C PHE A 300 -19.04 24.88 6.88
N LYS A 301 -17.79 25.01 6.42
CA LYS A 301 -17.00 26.24 6.60
C LYS A 301 -17.71 27.46 5.99
N PHE A 302 -18.10 27.39 4.72
CA PHE A 302 -18.78 28.51 4.05
C PHE A 302 -20.11 28.88 4.72
N GLN A 303 -20.86 27.89 5.19
CA GLN A 303 -22.09 28.13 5.94
C GLN A 303 -21.83 28.88 7.24
N LEU A 304 -20.80 28.48 8.01
CA LEU A 304 -20.42 29.14 9.26
C LEU A 304 -19.97 30.58 9.03
N VAL A 305 -19.12 30.82 8.04
CA VAL A 305 -18.66 32.18 7.67
C VAL A 305 -19.86 33.05 7.27
N ARG A 306 -20.78 32.52 6.47
CA ARG A 306 -21.99 33.25 6.06
C ARG A 306 -22.88 33.63 7.26
N THR A 307 -23.06 32.71 8.20
CA THR A 307 -23.85 32.98 9.41
C THR A 307 -23.16 33.99 10.33
N ALA A 308 -21.84 33.91 10.49
CA ALA A 308 -21.07 34.87 11.27
C ALA A 308 -21.18 36.29 10.69
N ASN A 309 -20.98 36.44 9.38
CA ASN A 309 -21.09 37.74 8.69
C ASN A 309 -22.51 38.34 8.82
N LYS A 310 -23.54 37.49 8.81
CA LYS A 310 -24.93 37.94 9.01
C LYS A 310 -25.16 38.46 10.44
N ALA A 311 -24.64 37.76 11.45
CA ALA A 311 -24.76 38.18 12.85
C ALA A 311 -24.00 39.50 13.12
N GLU A 312 -22.81 39.70 12.53
CA GLU A 312 -22.07 40.95 12.63
C GLU A 312 -22.82 42.12 11.98
N ALA A 313 -23.44 41.91 10.82
CA ALA A 313 -24.25 42.93 10.16
C ALA A 313 -25.49 43.35 10.99
N GLU A 314 -26.17 42.40 11.62
CA GLU A 314 -27.31 42.66 12.51
C GLU A 314 -26.89 43.41 13.79
N THR A 315 -25.71 43.10 14.33
CA THR A 315 -25.16 43.78 15.51
C THR A 315 -24.75 45.22 15.17
N SER A 316 -24.06 45.44 14.04
CA SER A 316 -23.65 46.78 13.59
C SER A 316 -24.83 47.71 13.34
N ASN A 317 -25.93 47.19 12.77
CA ASN A 317 -27.15 47.97 12.55
C ASN A 317 -27.86 48.33 13.87
N SER A 318 -27.73 47.49 14.90
CA SER A 318 -28.36 47.74 16.21
C SER A 318 -27.60 48.78 17.05
N THR A 319 -26.30 48.99 16.80
CA THR A 319 -25.48 50.03 17.44
C THR A 319 -25.55 51.41 16.77
N MET A 320 -26.13 51.53 15.57
CA MET A 320 -26.33 52.83 14.90
C MET A 320 -27.70 53.47 15.21
N ILE A 321 -28.55 52.81 15.99
CA ILE A 321 -29.85 53.31 16.47
C ILE A 321 -29.70 53.74 17.94
#